data_AF-A0A952B0D9-F1
#
_entry.id   AF-A0A952B0D9-F1
#
_cell.length_a   1.000
_cell.length_b   1.000
_cell.length_c   1.000
_cell.angle_alpha   90.00
_cell.angle_beta   90.00
_cell.angle_gamma   90.00
#
_symmetry.space_group_name_H-M   'P 1'
#
loop_
_entity.id
_entity.type
_entity.pdbx_description
1 polymer ?
#
loop_
_entity_poly.entity_id
_entity_poly.type
_entity_poly.pdbx_seq_one_letter_code
_entity_poly.pdbx_strand_id
1 'polypeptide(L)' 'MNDNQPKYFDDDGTEIYPDLVPKPDLCISCKKDGQSGGEEILCNLTRADQQGEEEFHCEAYEPKE' A
#
# COMPACT_ATOMS: atom_id res chain seq x y z
N MET A 1 -15.63 -4.78 -13.92
CA MET A 1 -15.26 -3.74 -12.95
C MET A 1 -15.95 -4.13 -11.66
N ASN A 2 -15.21 -4.54 -10.63
CA ASN A 2 -15.82 -4.93 -9.35
C ASN A 2 -16.07 -3.65 -8.56
N ASP A 3 -17.33 -3.25 -8.41
CA ASP A 3 -17.78 -2.04 -7.70
C ASP A 3 -17.49 -2.03 -6.18
N ASN A 4 -16.65 -2.94 -5.68
CA ASN A 4 -16.36 -3.14 -4.25
C ASN A 4 -14.89 -2.90 -3.85
N GLN A 5 -14.04 -2.37 -4.74
CA GLN A 5 -12.69 -1.98 -4.33
C GLN A 5 -12.70 -0.63 -3.62
N PRO A 6 -11.96 -0.48 -2.51
CA PRO A 6 -11.81 0.79 -1.80
C PRO A 6 -11.14 1.82 -2.70
N LYS A 7 -11.62 3.06 -2.63
CA LYS A 7 -10.97 4.21 -3.26
C LYS A 7 -10.07 4.91 -2.26
N TYR A 8 -8.95 5.42 -2.74
CA TYR A 8 -7.96 6.13 -1.93
C TYR A 8 -7.91 7.57 -2.39
N PHE A 9 -7.78 8.49 -1.44
CA PHE A 9 -7.66 9.91 -1.72
C PHE A 9 -6.54 10.48 -0.84
N ASP A 10 -5.78 11.43 -1.39
CA ASP A 10 -4.85 12.23 -0.58
C ASP A 10 -5.60 13.29 0.24
N ASP A 11 -4.84 14.05 1.03
CA ASP A 11 -5.36 15.11 1.90
C ASP A 11 -5.98 16.30 1.12
N ASP A 12 -5.68 16.43 -0.18
CA ASP A 12 -6.27 17.42 -1.08
C ASP A 12 -7.54 16.89 -1.79
N GLY A 13 -7.88 15.62 -1.59
CA GLY A 13 -9.04 14.96 -2.20
C GLY A 13 -8.79 14.42 -3.62
N THR A 14 -7.53 14.34 -4.05
CA THR A 14 -7.15 13.72 -5.33
C THR A 14 -7.20 12.20 -5.21
N GLU A 15 -7.84 11.53 -6.18
CA GLU A 15 -7.92 10.06 -6.19
C GLU A 15 -6.53 9.46 -6.46
N ILE A 16 -6.10 8.54 -5.58
CA ILE A 16 -4.87 7.76 -5.69
C ILE A 16 -5.24 6.38 -6.23
N TYR A 17 -4.43 5.89 -7.18
CA TYR A 17 -4.55 4.53 -7.73
C TYR A 17 -3.36 3.68 -7.25
N PRO A 18 -3.49 2.90 -6.17
CA PRO A 18 -2.36 2.18 -5.57
C PRO A 18 -1.70 1.14 -6.49
N ASP A 19 -2.43 0.70 -7.53
CA ASP A 19 -1.93 -0.23 -8.55
C ASP A 19 -0.95 0.42 -9.54
N LEU A 20 -0.96 1.76 -9.62
CA LEU A 20 0.00 2.53 -10.43
C LEU A 20 1.29 2.85 -9.68
N VAL A 21 1.29 2.65 -8.35
CA VAL A 21 2.46 2.87 -7.50
C VAL A 21 3.21 1.54 -7.34
N PRO A 22 4.49 1.46 -7.79
CA PRO A 22 5.30 0.26 -7.60
C PRO A 22 5.34 -0.16 -6.13
N LYS A 23 5.25 -1.46 -5.87
CA LYS A 23 5.45 -1.98 -4.51
C LYS A 23 6.94 -1.86 -4.15
N PRO A 24 7.29 -1.26 -3.01
CA PRO A 24 8.66 -1.31 -2.48
C PRO A 24 9.11 -2.75 -2.24
N ASP A 25 10.41 -3.03 -2.35
CA ASP A 25 10.99 -4.37 -2.11
C ASP A 25 10.64 -4.91 -0.71
N LEU A 26 10.55 -4.02 0.29
CA LEU A 26 10.12 -4.36 1.64
C LEU A 26 8.68 -4.90 1.65
N CYS A 27 7.77 -4.33 0.86
CA CYS A 27 6.41 -4.87 0.72
C CYS A 27 6.42 -6.23 0.02
N ILE A 28 7.18 -6.40 -1.07
CA ILE A 28 7.23 -7.65 -1.84
C ILE A 28 7.78 -8.81 -0.98
N SER A 29 8.73 -8.54 -0.10
CA SER A 29 9.30 -9.54 0.81
C SER A 29 8.49 -9.78 2.08
N CYS A 30 7.40 -9.05 2.31
CA CYS A 30 6.58 -9.16 3.53
C CYS A 30 5.63 -10.36 3.46
N LYS A 31 5.51 -11.14 4.54
CA LYS A 31 4.58 -12.29 4.65
C LYS A 31 3.12 -11.92 4.40
N LYS A 32 2.78 -10.63 4.57
CA LYS A 32 1.42 -10.09 4.40
C LYS A 32 1.14 -9.60 2.97
N ASP A 33 2.14 -9.62 2.10
CA ASP A 33 1.99 -9.23 0.70
C ASP A 33 0.90 -10.04 -0.01
N GLY A 34 -0.08 -9.33 -0.59
CA GLY A 34 -1.21 -9.94 -1.29
C GLY A 34 -2.35 -10.42 -0.37
N GLN A 35 -2.27 -10.21 0.94
CA GLN A 35 -3.39 -10.47 1.84
C GLN A 35 -4.52 -9.47 1.56
N SER A 36 -5.67 -9.98 1.12
CA SER A 36 -6.85 -9.18 0.81
C SER A 36 -7.51 -8.58 2.04
N GLY A 37 -8.34 -7.54 1.84
CA GLY A 37 -9.20 -6.98 2.88
C GLY A 37 -8.52 -5.86 3.64
N GLY A 38 -8.63 -5.84 4.98
CA GLY A 38 -8.08 -4.75 5.80
C GLY A 38 -6.59 -4.54 5.63
N GLU A 39 -5.82 -5.62 5.46
CA GLU A 39 -4.37 -5.55 5.29
C GLU A 39 -3.97 -4.88 3.97
N GLU A 40 -4.65 -5.20 2.87
CA GLU A 40 -4.45 -4.55 1.56
C GLU A 40 -4.71 -3.05 1.65
N ILE A 41 -5.75 -2.63 2.38
CA ILE A 41 -6.08 -1.22 2.60
C ILE A 41 -4.96 -0.51 3.35
N LEU A 42 -4.50 -1.08 4.46
CA LEU A 42 -3.41 -0.49 5.25
C LEU A 42 -2.11 -0.40 4.44
N CYS A 43 -1.74 -1.47 3.73
CA CYS A 43 -0.57 -1.46 2.86
C CYS A 43 -0.65 -0.36 1.78
N ASN A 44 -1.82 -0.17 1.18
CA ASN A 44 -2.02 0.87 0.16
C ASN A 44 -1.91 2.28 0.77
N LEU A 45 -2.49 2.52 1.94
CA LEU A 45 -2.39 3.80 2.64
C LEU A 45 -0.95 4.12 3.04
N THR A 46 -0.21 3.17 3.61
CA THR A 46 1.20 3.37 3.99
C THR A 46 2.08 3.69 2.78
N ARG A 47 1.84 3.04 1.63
CA ARG A 47 2.58 3.35 0.39
C ARG A 47 2.25 4.73 -0.17
N ALA A 48 0.99 5.13 -0.07
CA ALA A 48 0.55 6.45 -0.53
C ALA A 48 1.13 7.58 0.33
N ASP A 49 1.12 7.42 1.66
CA ASP A 49 1.64 8.39 2.63
C ASP A 49 3.14 8.69 2.42
N GLN A 50 3.92 7.66 2.07
CA GLN A 50 5.37 7.77 1.88
C GLN A 50 5.77 8.00 0.41
N GLN A 51 4.82 8.37 -0.46
CA GLN A 51 5.11 8.58 -1.87
C GLN A 51 6.01 9.82 -2.07
N GLY A 52 7.24 9.61 -2.53
CA GLY A 52 8.22 10.67 -2.76
C GLY A 52 9.25 10.80 -1.64
N GLU A 53 9.12 10.04 -0.56
CA GLU A 53 10.13 9.92 0.49
C GLU A 53 11.39 9.21 -0.03
N GLU A 54 12.54 9.52 0.57
CA GLU A 54 13.83 8.94 0.19
C GLU A 54 13.91 7.44 0.53
N GLU A 55 13.31 7.05 1.65
CA GLU A 55 13.28 5.68 2.16
C GLU A 55 11.84 5.26 2.51
N PHE A 56 11.53 3.98 2.29
CA PHE A 56 10.25 3.39 2.68
C PHE A 56 10.38 2.62 4.00
N HIS A 57 9.54 2.95 4.97
CA HIS A 57 9.50 2.32 6.28
C HIS A 57 8.14 1.68 6.57
N CYS A 58 8.13 0.48 7.16
CA CYS A 58 6.90 -0.18 7.56
C CYS A 58 7.11 -0.95 8.87
N GLU A 59 6.57 -0.41 9.96
CA GLU A 59 6.67 -0.99 11.31
C GLU A 59 5.90 -2.32 11.45
N ALA A 60 4.97 -2.59 10.53
CA ALA A 60 4.21 -3.84 10.47
C ALA A 60 4.89 -4.93 9.61
N TYR A 61 6.09 -4.67 9.08
CA TYR A 61 6.84 -5.59 8.24
C TYR A 61 7.18 -6.88 8.98
N GLU A 62 6.94 -8.00 8.31
CA GLU A 62 7.36 -9.31 8.76
C GLU A 62 7.85 -10.11 7.53
N PRO A 63 9.08 -10.63 7.50
CA PRO A 63 9.62 -11.27 6.30
C PRO A 63 8.88 -12.58 5.95
N LYS A 64 8.79 -12.89 4.65
CA LYS A 64 8.48 -14.24 4.15
C LYS A 64 9.65 -15.15 4.57
N GLU A 65 9.38 -16.27 5.25
CA GLU A 65 10.39 -17.28 5.62
C GLU A 65 11.15 -17.84 4.40
#